data_AF-A0A1Q5U5X1-F1
#
_entry.id   AF-A0A1Q5U5X1-F1
#
_cell.length_a   1.000
_cell.length_b   1.000
_cell.length_c   1.000
_cell.angle_alpha   90.00
_cell.angle_beta   90.00
_cell.angle_gamma   90.00
#
_symmetry.space_group_name_H-M   'P 1'
#
loop_
_entity.id
_entity.type
_entity.pdbx_description
1 polymer ?
#
loop_
_entity_poly.entity_id
_entity_poly.type
_entity_poly.pdbx_seq_one_letter_code
_entity_poly.pdbx_strand_id
1 'polypeptide(L)'
;MAAVTYANMRPGVLLHKLILLELILALAHGTFIFAPDPVYGWYLAASAIGLIISWSLHNVIAWMKNRPFMGRKISLLYVGTIILAQPYWATEIYANFAYFNNVNQTVYEKIRPWEALFR
;
A
#
# COMPACT_ATOMS: atom_id res chain seq x y z
N MET A 1 7.92 14.39 1.73
CA MET A 1 7.04 14.49 2.92
C MET A 1 7.68 13.95 4.21
N ALA A 2 8.42 12.83 4.18
CA ALA A 2 8.97 12.21 5.40
C ALA A 2 9.81 13.15 6.29
N ALA A 3 10.71 13.94 5.69
CA ALA A 3 11.54 14.90 6.43
C ALA A 3 10.70 15.99 7.15
N VAL A 4 9.61 16.44 6.54
CA VAL A 4 8.70 17.44 7.13
C VAL A 4 7.89 16.83 8.27
N THR A 5 7.42 15.59 8.12
CA THR A 5 6.72 14.87 9.18
C THR A 5 7.62 14.64 10.39
N TYR A 6 8.89 14.27 10.15
CA TYR A 6 9.88 14.11 11.21
C TYR A 6 10.17 15.44 11.92
N ALA A 7 10.42 16.51 11.17
CA ALA A 7 10.69 17.84 11.72
C ALA A 7 9.53 18.41 12.55
N ASN A 8 8.28 18.07 12.21
CA ASN A 8 7.08 18.53 12.93
C ASN A 8 6.58 17.54 14.00
N MET A 9 7.31 16.46 14.26
CA MET A 9 6.83 15.42 15.17
C MET A 9 6.82 15.91 16.62
N ARG A 10 5.65 15.82 17.27
CA ARG A 10 5.51 16.13 18.70
C ARG A 10 5.65 14.87 19.56
N PRO A 11 6.34 14.94 20.72
CA PRO A 11 6.43 13.81 21.64
C PRO A 11 5.03 13.40 22.13
N GLY A 12 4.79 12.09 22.24
CA GLY A 12 3.52 11.53 22.72
C GLY A 12 2.41 11.37 21.66
N VAL A 13 2.54 11.95 20.46
CA VAL A 13 1.50 11.82 19.42
C VAL A 13 1.79 10.63 18.49
N LEU A 14 1.00 9.57 18.64
CA LEU A 14 1.14 8.33 17.86
C LEU A 14 0.92 8.53 16.35
N LEU A 15 0.05 9.46 15.95
CA LEU A 15 -0.30 9.71 14.56
C LEU A 15 0.92 10.08 13.69
N HIS A 16 1.83 10.92 14.19
CA HIS A 16 3.03 11.31 13.45
C HIS A 16 3.97 10.12 13.20
N LYS A 17 4.07 9.22 14.19
CA LYS A 17 4.89 8.00 14.08
C LYS A 17 4.33 7.06 13.01
N LEU A 18 3.00 6.91 12.95
CA LEU A 18 2.36 6.08 11.91
C LEU A 18 2.54 6.69 10.52
N ILE A 19 2.37 8.00 10.36
CA ILE A 19 2.59 8.68 9.06
C ILE A 19 4.06 8.53 8.62
N LEU A 20 5.01 8.63 9.55
CA LEU A 20 6.42 8.43 9.20
C LEU A 20 6.69 6.98 8.77
N LEU A 21 6.13 6.00 9.48
CA LEU A 21 6.25 4.58 9.13
C LEU A 21 5.66 4.26 7.76
N GLU A 22 4.46 4.77 7.47
CA GLU A 22 3.82 4.69 6.15
C GLU A 22 4.78 5.19 5.06
N LEU A 23 5.30 6.41 5.22
CA LEU A 23 6.20 7.00 4.23
C LEU A 23 7.46 6.17 4.03
N ILE A 24 8.06 5.61 5.09
CA ILE A 24 9.26 4.78 5.00
C ILE A 24 8.97 3.48 4.24
N LEU A 25 7.84 2.83 4.50
CA LEU A 25 7.45 1.58 3.85
C LEU A 25 7.24 1.73 2.35
N ALA A 26 6.78 2.90 1.89
CA ALA A 26 6.57 3.18 0.47
C ALA A 26 7.83 3.61 -0.31
N LEU A 27 8.92 4.02 0.37
CA LEU A 27 10.10 4.61 -0.29
C LEU A 27 10.73 3.70 -1.34
N ALA A 28 10.92 2.42 -0.99
CA ALA A 28 11.64 1.47 -1.84
C ALA A 28 10.87 1.10 -3.12
N HIS A 29 9.55 1.30 -3.14
CA HIS A 29 8.76 0.97 -4.32
C HIS A 29 8.90 1.99 -5.45
N GLY A 30 9.50 3.17 -5.23
CA GLY A 30 9.81 4.07 -6.35
C GLY A 30 11.07 3.66 -7.13
N THR A 31 11.94 2.85 -6.53
CA THR A 31 13.31 2.63 -7.03
C THR A 31 13.47 1.36 -7.87
N PHE A 32 12.41 0.57 -8.07
CA PHE A 32 12.50 -0.67 -8.85
C PHE A 32 12.89 -0.45 -10.30
N ILE A 33 12.60 0.73 -10.87
CA ILE A 33 12.93 1.07 -12.26
C ILE A 33 14.44 1.07 -12.54
N PHE A 34 15.27 1.19 -11.50
CA PHE A 34 16.73 1.18 -11.63
C PHE A 34 17.33 -0.23 -11.55
N ALA A 35 16.53 -1.26 -11.24
CA ALA A 35 17.01 -2.64 -11.18
C ALA A 35 17.07 -3.26 -12.58
N PRO A 36 18.21 -3.82 -13.02
CA PRO A 36 18.28 -4.52 -14.29
C PRO A 36 17.60 -5.89 -14.22
N ASP A 37 17.17 -6.40 -15.38
CA ASP A 37 16.75 -7.80 -15.49
C ASP A 37 17.92 -8.74 -15.15
N PRO A 38 17.69 -9.86 -14.45
CA PRO A 38 16.39 -10.45 -14.07
C PRO A 38 15.91 -10.08 -12.64
N VAL A 39 16.63 -9.20 -11.93
CA VAL A 39 16.32 -8.85 -10.53
C VAL A 39 15.09 -7.94 -10.43
N TYR A 40 14.73 -7.29 -11.54
CA TYR A 40 13.59 -6.37 -11.66
C TYR A 40 12.29 -6.93 -11.08
N GLY A 41 11.84 -8.11 -11.54
CA GLY A 41 10.55 -8.68 -11.12
C GLY A 41 10.50 -9.02 -9.63
N TRP A 42 11.62 -9.49 -9.08
CA TRP A 42 11.76 -9.79 -7.65
C TRP A 42 11.75 -8.51 -6.79
N TYR A 43 12.51 -7.50 -7.21
CA TYR A 43 12.59 -6.24 -6.49
C TYR A 43 11.25 -5.49 -6.52
N LEU A 44 10.56 -5.50 -7.67
CA LEU A 44 9.21 -4.94 -7.81
C LEU A 44 8.23 -5.62 -6.83
N ALA A 45 8.16 -6.95 -6.83
CA ALA A 45 7.24 -7.67 -5.96
C ALA A 45 7.55 -7.49 -4.47
N ALA A 46 8.83 -7.55 -4.09
CA ALA A 46 9.26 -7.36 -2.71
C ALA A 46 8.95 -5.94 -2.19
N SER A 47 9.23 -4.92 -3.01
CA SER A 47 8.91 -3.53 -2.66
C SER A 47 7.41 -3.24 -2.67
N ALA A 48 6.63 -3.92 -3.53
CA ALA A 48 5.18 -3.79 -3.59
C ALA A 48 4.50 -4.29 -2.30
N ILE A 49 5.05 -5.31 -1.63
CA ILE A 49 4.56 -5.73 -0.30
C ILE A 49 4.64 -4.56 0.69
N GLY A 50 5.77 -3.87 0.74
CA GLY A 50 5.95 -2.68 1.57
C GLY A 50 4.94 -1.58 1.22
N LEU A 51 4.70 -1.36 -0.08
CA LEU A 51 3.71 -0.41 -0.56
C LEU A 51 2.29 -0.76 -0.10
N ILE A 52 1.86 -2.01 -0.17
CA ILE A 52 0.51 -2.42 0.25
C ILE A 52 0.33 -2.31 1.77
N ILE A 53 1.38 -2.61 2.54
CA ILE A 53 1.38 -2.35 3.99
C ILE A 53 1.25 -0.85 4.25
N SER A 54 1.99 -0.01 3.51
CA SER A 54 1.88 1.45 3.57
C SER A 54 0.46 1.93 3.21
N TRP A 55 -0.13 1.43 2.13
CA TRP A 55 -1.49 1.77 1.71
C TRP A 55 -2.53 1.40 2.78
N SER A 56 -2.37 0.25 3.41
CA SER A 56 -3.23 -0.19 4.52
C SER A 56 -3.08 0.73 5.72
N LEU A 57 -1.85 1.10 6.07
CA LEU A 57 -1.56 2.02 7.17
C LEU A 57 -2.11 3.43 6.90
N HIS A 58 -2.00 3.92 5.67
CA HIS A 58 -2.56 5.20 5.23
C HIS A 58 -4.08 5.25 5.48
N ASN A 59 -4.79 4.19 5.08
CA ASN A 59 -6.23 4.09 5.30
C ASN A 59 -6.59 4.00 6.79
N VAL A 60 -5.79 3.32 7.61
CA VAL A 60 -5.98 3.31 9.07
C VAL A 60 -5.75 4.71 9.67
N ILE A 61 -4.75 5.45 9.21
CA ILE A 61 -4.48 6.83 9.65
C ILE A 61 -5.66 7.74 9.26
N ALA A 62 -6.16 7.63 8.03
CA ALA A 62 -7.34 8.37 7.57
C ALA A 62 -8.58 8.03 8.41
N TRP A 63 -8.80 6.74 8.70
CA TRP A 63 -9.84 6.29 9.62
C TRP A 63 -9.69 6.91 11.01
N MET A 64 -8.50 6.88 11.62
CA MET A 64 -8.25 7.46 12.94
C MET A 64 -8.55 8.96 12.99
N LYS A 65 -8.18 9.70 11.93
CA LYS A 65 -8.46 11.14 11.80
C LYS A 65 -9.95 11.43 11.68
N ASN A 66 -10.68 10.61 10.93
CA ASN A 66 -12.11 10.80 10.67
C ASN A 66 -13.02 10.16 11.72
N ARG A 67 -12.50 9.24 12.54
CA ARG A 67 -13.24 8.48 13.55
C ARG A 67 -14.08 9.34 14.49
N PRO A 68 -13.62 10.52 14.99
CA PRO A 68 -14.44 11.38 15.85
C PRO A 68 -15.70 11.92 15.17
N PHE A 69 -15.72 11.99 13.84
CA PHE A 69 -16.81 12.53 13.03
C PHE A 69 -17.74 11.45 12.45
N MET A 70 -17.38 10.17 12.59
CA MET A 70 -18.13 9.04 12.01
C MET A 70 -18.94 8.28 13.06
N GLY A 71 -20.19 7.96 12.75
CA GLY A 71 -21.00 7.03 13.53
C GLY A 71 -20.43 5.60 13.51
N ARG A 72 -20.78 4.78 14.51
CA ARG A 72 -20.24 3.41 14.70
C ARG A 72 -20.44 2.51 13.47
N LYS A 73 -21.58 2.61 12.78
CA LYS A 73 -21.88 1.81 11.57
C LYS A 73 -20.97 2.20 10.40
N ILE A 74 -20.78 3.50 10.16
CA ILE A 74 -19.93 4.02 9.07
C ILE A 74 -18.46 3.66 9.33
N SER A 75 -18.02 3.76 10.58
CA SER A 75 -16.68 3.35 10.99
C SER A 75 -16.40 1.87 10.71
N LEU A 76 -17.38 0.99 10.99
CA LEU A 76 -17.27 -0.44 10.67
C LEU A 76 -17.28 -0.70 9.16
N LEU A 77 -18.10 0.02 8.39
CA LEU A 77 -18.09 -0.07 6.93
C LEU A 77 -16.73 0.33 6.35
N TYR A 78 -16.14 1.43 6.83
CA TYR A 78 -14.83 1.90 6.40
C TYR A 78 -13.72 0.86 6.64
N VAL A 79 -13.71 0.23 7.83
CA VAL A 79 -12.74 -0.84 8.11
C VAL A 79 -13.04 -2.09 7.28
N GLY A 80 -14.31 -2.41 7.07
CA GLY A 80 -14.75 -3.51 6.22
C GLY A 80 -14.23 -3.38 4.79
N THR A 81 -14.31 -2.19 4.19
CA THR A 81 -13.79 -1.95 2.84
C THR A 81 -12.28 -2.12 2.75
N ILE A 82 -11.51 -1.72 3.77
CA ILE A 82 -10.05 -1.93 3.82
C ILE A 82 -9.73 -3.44 3.82
N ILE A 83 -10.45 -4.21 4.63
CA ILE A 83 -10.23 -5.67 4.74
C ILE A 83 -10.58 -6.36 3.41
N LEU A 84 -11.69 -5.98 2.78
CA LEU A 84 -12.12 -6.55 1.50
C LEU A 84 -11.15 -6.25 0.35
N ALA A 85 -10.37 -5.17 0.44
CA ALA A 85 -9.36 -4.83 -0.57
C ALA A 85 -8.06 -5.67 -0.43
N GLN A 86 -7.78 -6.26 0.74
CA GLN A 86 -6.52 -7.00 0.97
C GLN A 86 -6.32 -8.19 0.00
N PRO A 87 -7.33 -9.06 -0.26
CA PRO A 87 -7.17 -10.17 -1.20
C PRO A 87 -6.88 -9.72 -2.62
N TYR A 88 -7.48 -8.61 -3.06
CA TYR A 88 -7.22 -8.02 -4.36
C TYR A 88 -5.75 -7.61 -4.48
N TRP A 89 -5.23 -6.84 -3.51
CA TRP A 89 -3.83 -6.40 -3.51
C TRP A 89 -2.83 -7.55 -3.45
N ALA A 90 -3.12 -8.61 -2.68
CA ALA A 90 -2.28 -9.81 -2.64
C ALA A 90 -2.23 -10.50 -4.02
N THR A 91 -3.36 -10.59 -4.70
CA THR A 91 -3.44 -11.17 -6.05
C THR A 91 -2.70 -10.30 -7.07
N GLU A 92 -2.79 -8.99 -6.94
CA GLU A 92 -2.08 -8.04 -7.81
C GLU A 92 -0.56 -8.13 -7.66
N ILE A 93 -0.02 -8.28 -6.44
CA ILE A 93 1.42 -8.50 -6.22
C ILE A 93 1.87 -9.77 -6.94
N TYR A 94 1.12 -10.87 -6.79
CA TYR A 94 1.44 -12.13 -7.47
C TYR A 94 1.36 -12.00 -8.99
N ALA A 95 0.33 -11.34 -9.51
CA ALA A 95 0.15 -11.14 -10.95
C ALA A 95 1.30 -10.32 -11.55
N ASN A 96 1.73 -9.25 -10.88
CA ASN A 96 2.90 -8.46 -11.27
C ASN A 96 4.17 -9.34 -11.26
N PHE A 97 4.40 -10.10 -10.20
CA PHE A 97 5.55 -11.00 -10.12
C PHE A 97 5.56 -12.02 -11.27
N ALA A 98 4.43 -12.67 -11.54
CA ALA A 98 4.30 -13.67 -12.59
C ALA A 98 4.47 -13.08 -14.00
N TYR A 99 4.03 -11.83 -14.21
CA TYR A 99 4.20 -11.11 -15.46
C TYR A 99 5.67 -10.78 -15.73
N PHE A 100 6.35 -10.13 -14.77
CA PHE A 100 7.74 -9.69 -14.96
C PHE A 100 8.78 -10.82 -14.89
N ASN A 101 8.42 -12.00 -14.38
CA ASN A 101 9.27 -13.19 -14.43
C ASN A 101 8.90 -14.16 -15.56
N ASN A 102 8.07 -13.76 -16.53
CA ASN A 102 7.63 -14.59 -17.67
C ASN A 102 7.00 -15.95 -17.28
N VAL A 103 6.36 -16.03 -16.11
CA VAL A 103 5.69 -17.25 -15.65
C VAL A 103 4.27 -17.34 -16.22
N ASN A 104 3.49 -16.25 -16.13
CA ASN A 104 2.11 -16.21 -16.63
C ASN A 104 1.65 -14.78 -16.92
N GLN A 105 1.45 -14.45 -18.20
CA GLN A 105 1.11 -13.10 -18.66
C GLN A 105 -0.40 -12.80 -18.59
N THR A 106 -1.25 -13.81 -18.78
CA THR A 106 -2.71 -13.65 -18.93
C THR A 106 -3.41 -13.25 -17.63
N VAL A 107 -2.82 -13.60 -16.48
CA VAL A 107 -3.38 -13.27 -15.16
C VAL A 107 -3.29 -11.76 -14.90
N TYR A 108 -2.19 -11.13 -15.28
CA TYR A 108 -1.99 -9.68 -15.11
C TYR A 108 -2.94 -8.86 -15.97
N GLU A 109 -3.11 -9.21 -17.25
CA GLU A 109 -4.00 -8.50 -18.18
C GLU A 109 -5.46 -8.50 -17.74
N LYS A 110 -5.92 -9.58 -17.07
CA LYS A 110 -7.30 -9.68 -16.59
C LYS A 110 -7.54 -8.93 -15.28
N ILE A 111 -6.53 -8.80 -14.44
CA ILE A 111 -6.66 -8.15 -13.12
C ILE A 111 -6.50 -6.64 -13.23
N ARG A 112 -5.66 -6.15 -14.16
CA ARG A 112 -5.34 -4.73 -14.30
C ARG A 112 -6.53 -3.77 -14.45
N PRO A 113 -7.62 -4.09 -15.18
CA PRO A 113 -8.80 -3.21 -15.23
C PRO A 113 -9.49 -2.99 -13.88
N TRP A 114 -9.31 -3.91 -12.93
CA TRP A 114 -9.91 -3.82 -11.60
C TRP A 114 -9.14 -2.90 -10.66
N GLU A 115 -7.88 -2.55 -10.97
CA GLU A 115 -7.03 -1.68 -10.15
C GLU A 115 -7.70 -0.36 -9.80
N ALA A 116 -8.42 0.24 -10.75
CA ALA A 116 -9.12 1.50 -10.56
C ALA A 116 -10.24 1.44 -9.50
N LEU A 117 -10.78 0.25 -9.19
CA LEU A 117 -11.86 0.10 -8.22
C LEU A 117 -11.35 -0.07 -6.79
N PHE A 118 -10.11 -0.55 -6.61
CA PHE A 118 -9.55 -0.90 -5.30
C PHE A 118 -8.50 0.11 -4.80
N ARG A 119 -8.14 1.08 -5.62
CA ARG A 119 -7.12 2.12 -5.35
C ARG A 119 -7.71 3.36 -4.68
#